data_AF-A0A661G844-F1
#
_entry.id   AF-A0A661G844-F1
#
_cell.length_a   1.000
_cell.length_b   1.000
_cell.length_c   1.000
_cell.angle_alpha   90.00
_cell.angle_beta   90.00
_cell.angle_gamma   90.00
#
_symmetry.space_group_name_H-M   'P 1'
#
loop_
_entity.id
_entity.type
_entity.pdbx_description
1 polymer ?
#
loop_
_entity_poly.entity_id
_entity_poly.type
_entity_poly.pdbx_seq_one_letter_code
_entity_poly.pdbx_strand_id
1 'polypeptide(L)'
;MDYLIEQIFLYMLVAFLIGGFFGWFLCRQGASKKIAELEARLADRKSGTPIESIEGIGDGFGKRLRADGIDSTEKLLELCASNEGVARVCKCVDLDENTVRNWGTMADLSRIKGLGGQWAELMWAAGVTSVQNLAAQEIEPLRARMREVNEKEHRVAELPGEKRVTRFLEEAAKLKPVLPNRD
;
A
#
# COMPACT_ATOMS: atom_id res chain seq x y z
N MET A 1 73.92 -3.34 -4.38
CA MET A 1 72.90 -2.37 -4.88
C MET A 1 71.62 -3.09 -5.30
N ASP A 2 71.68 -4.37 -5.65
CA ASP A 2 70.55 -5.15 -6.17
C ASP A 2 69.39 -5.32 -5.19
N TYR A 3 69.68 -5.46 -3.89
CA TYR A 3 68.66 -5.61 -2.84
C TYR A 3 67.69 -4.42 -2.74
N LEU A 4 68.19 -3.20 -2.97
CA LEU A 4 67.39 -1.98 -2.89
C LEU A 4 66.39 -1.92 -4.05
N ILE A 5 66.80 -2.41 -5.23
CA ILE A 5 65.98 -2.44 -6.44
C ILE A 5 64.87 -3.48 -6.29
N GLU A 6 65.19 -4.69 -5.82
CA GLU A 6 64.19 -5.74 -5.56
C GLU A 6 63.15 -5.31 -4.52
N GLN A 7 63.57 -4.62 -3.47
CA GLN A 7 62.66 -4.13 -2.42
C GLN A 7 61.69 -3.07 -2.95
N ILE A 8 62.15 -2.16 -3.82
CA ILE A 8 61.29 -1.15 -4.45
C ILE A 8 60.24 -1.81 -5.34
N PHE A 9 60.60 -2.81 -6.13
CA PHE A 9 59.64 -3.56 -6.95
C PHE A 9 58.62 -4.32 -6.11
N LEU A 10 59.03 -4.92 -5.00
CA LEU A 10 58.12 -5.60 -4.07
C LEU A 10 57.11 -4.61 -3.46
N TYR A 11 57.55 -3.44 -2.99
CA TYR A 11 56.65 -2.43 -2.44
C TYR A 11 55.68 -1.86 -3.49
N MET A 12 56.13 -1.64 -4.71
CA MET A 12 55.29 -1.20 -5.82
C MET A 12 54.21 -2.23 -6.17
N LEU A 13 54.56 -3.51 -6.16
CA LEU A 13 53.63 -4.61 -6.42
C LEU A 13 52.59 -4.75 -5.29
N VAL A 14 53.03 -4.67 -4.04
CA VAL A 14 52.13 -4.69 -2.87
C VAL A 14 51.18 -3.48 -2.87
N ALA A 15 51.68 -2.27 -3.15
CA ALA A 15 50.86 -1.07 -3.24
C ALA A 15 49.82 -1.14 -4.37
N PHE A 16 50.17 -1.73 -5.52
CA PHE A 16 49.25 -1.94 -6.63
C PHE A 16 48.16 -2.97 -6.29
N LEU A 17 48.52 -4.08 -5.63
CA LEU A 17 47.55 -5.08 -5.18
C LEU A 17 46.61 -4.53 -4.11
N ILE A 18 47.13 -3.79 -3.13
CA ILE A 18 46.31 -3.15 -2.09
C ILE A 18 45.42 -2.08 -2.70
N GLY A 19 45.94 -1.20 -3.57
CA GLY A 19 45.16 -0.15 -4.22
C GLY A 19 44.07 -0.70 -5.13
N GLY A 20 44.38 -1.74 -5.91
CA GLY A 20 43.42 -2.44 -6.77
C GLY A 20 42.33 -3.15 -5.96
N PHE A 21 42.71 -3.87 -4.91
CA PHE A 21 41.76 -4.57 -4.05
C PHE A 21 40.89 -3.59 -3.24
N PHE A 22 41.49 -2.58 -2.63
CA PHE A 22 40.80 -1.61 -1.80
C PHE A 22 39.89 -0.70 -2.63
N GLY A 23 40.34 -0.25 -3.81
CA GLY A 23 39.52 0.50 -4.77
C GLY A 23 38.34 -0.33 -5.31
N TRP A 24 38.60 -1.58 -5.72
CA TRP A 24 37.55 -2.52 -6.14
C TRP A 24 36.54 -2.79 -5.01
N PHE A 25 37.01 -2.98 -3.78
CA PHE A 25 36.18 -3.27 -2.61
C PHE A 25 35.26 -2.09 -2.24
N LEU A 26 35.79 -0.86 -2.24
CA LEU A 26 35.00 0.34 -1.97
C LEU A 26 33.93 0.57 -3.04
N CYS A 27 34.27 0.40 -4.33
CA CYS A 27 33.31 0.52 -5.42
C CYS A 27 32.22 -0.57 -5.36
N ARG A 28 32.62 -1.82 -5.03
CA ARG A 28 31.70 -2.95 -4.87
C ARG A 28 30.73 -2.76 -3.72
N GLN A 29 31.17 -2.21 -2.58
CA GLN A 29 30.26 -1.88 -1.48
C GLN A 29 29.20 -0.85 -1.89
N GLY A 30 29.60 0.21 -2.59
CA GLY A 30 28.68 1.25 -3.07
C GLY A 30 27.63 0.70 -4.03
N ALA A 31 28.04 -0.12 -5.01
CA ALA A 31 27.12 -0.77 -5.93
C ALA A 31 26.15 -1.73 -5.23
N SER A 32 26.64 -2.54 -4.29
CA SER A 32 25.83 -3.50 -3.53
C SER A 32 24.74 -2.82 -2.71
N LYS A 33 25.06 -1.71 -2.01
CA LYS A 33 24.05 -0.92 -1.27
C LYS A 33 22.95 -0.40 -2.19
N LYS A 34 23.32 0.11 -3.37
CA LYS A 34 22.38 0.65 -4.34
C LYS A 34 21.47 -0.44 -4.93
N ILE A 35 22.01 -1.63 -5.16
CA ILE A 35 21.22 -2.80 -5.61
C ILE A 35 20.24 -3.22 -4.52
N ALA A 36 20.68 -3.35 -3.27
CA ALA A 36 19.81 -3.69 -2.15
C ALA A 36 18.69 -2.66 -1.94
N GLU A 37 18.99 -1.36 -2.09
CA GLU A 37 17.97 -0.29 -2.05
C GLU A 37 16.96 -0.40 -3.20
N LEU A 38 17.44 -0.70 -4.41
CA LEU A 38 16.57 -0.91 -5.58
C LEU A 38 15.72 -2.18 -5.45
N GLU A 39 16.28 -3.25 -4.92
CA GLU A 39 15.57 -4.50 -4.64
C GLU A 39 14.50 -4.29 -3.56
N ALA A 40 14.81 -3.55 -2.50
CA ALA A 40 13.83 -3.17 -1.49
C ALA A 40 12.69 -2.32 -2.09
N ARG A 41 13.00 -1.35 -2.95
CA ARG A 41 12.00 -0.55 -3.68
C ARG A 41 11.17 -1.37 -4.66
N LEU A 42 11.77 -2.36 -5.32
CA LEU A 42 11.07 -3.26 -6.25
C LEU A 42 10.19 -4.27 -5.51
N ALA A 43 10.64 -4.74 -4.34
CA ALA A 43 9.86 -5.61 -3.48
C ALA A 43 8.62 -4.87 -2.95
N ASP A 44 8.80 -3.64 -2.45
CA ASP A 44 7.71 -2.76 -2.02
C ASP A 44 6.69 -2.50 -3.15
N ARG A 45 7.18 -2.19 -4.37
CA ARG A 45 6.33 -2.06 -5.56
C ARG A 45 5.51 -3.33 -5.86
N LYS A 46 6.04 -4.53 -5.61
CA LYS A 46 5.37 -5.80 -5.92
C LYS A 46 4.45 -6.30 -4.80
N SER A 47 4.54 -5.76 -3.59
CA SER A 47 3.88 -6.34 -2.41
C SER A 47 2.49 -5.78 -2.09
N GLY A 48 1.96 -4.87 -2.90
CA GLY A 48 0.65 -4.26 -2.67
C GLY A 48 -0.50 -4.95 -3.39
N THR A 49 -1.70 -4.81 -2.83
CA THR A 49 -2.93 -5.24 -3.52
C THR A 49 -3.15 -4.32 -4.74
N PRO A 50 -3.43 -4.84 -5.95
CA PRO A 50 -3.63 -4.00 -7.13
C PRO A 50 -4.67 -2.91 -6.89
N ILE A 51 -4.39 -1.69 -7.33
CA ILE A 51 -5.30 -0.55 -7.11
C ILE A 51 -6.71 -0.80 -7.69
N GLU A 52 -6.80 -1.59 -8.75
CA GLU A 52 -8.07 -1.99 -9.39
C GLU A 52 -8.91 -2.97 -8.57
N SER A 53 -8.43 -3.45 -7.41
CA SER A 53 -9.25 -4.23 -6.49
C SER A 53 -10.28 -3.37 -5.75
N ILE A 54 -10.14 -2.05 -5.77
CA ILE A 54 -11.10 -1.11 -5.20
C ILE A 54 -12.22 -0.89 -6.20
N GLU A 55 -13.45 -1.08 -5.75
CA GLU A 55 -14.62 -0.87 -6.59
C GLU A 55 -14.71 0.59 -7.07
N GLY A 56 -15.07 0.76 -8.34
CA GLY A 56 -15.02 2.06 -9.01
C GLY A 56 -13.65 2.44 -9.61
N ILE A 57 -12.57 1.72 -9.31
CA ILE A 57 -11.28 1.88 -9.98
C ILE A 57 -11.13 0.82 -11.09
N GLY A 58 -11.77 1.08 -12.23
CA GLY A 58 -11.56 0.29 -13.45
C GLY A 58 -10.22 0.60 -14.15
N ASP A 59 -9.90 -0.12 -15.23
CA ASP A 59 -8.62 0.01 -15.95
C ASP A 59 -8.32 1.45 -16.41
N GLY A 60 -9.35 2.23 -16.74
CA GLY A 60 -9.19 3.64 -17.13
C GLY A 60 -8.58 4.51 -16.02
N PHE A 61 -9.15 4.48 -14.82
CA PHE A 61 -8.60 5.20 -13.67
C PHE A 61 -7.33 4.52 -13.15
N GLY A 62 -7.30 3.19 -13.09
CA GLY A 62 -6.15 2.40 -12.67
C GLY A 62 -4.90 2.72 -13.49
N LYS A 63 -5.01 2.82 -14.82
CA LYS A 63 -3.91 3.24 -15.70
C LYS A 63 -3.36 4.64 -15.35
N ARG A 64 -4.22 5.60 -15.03
CA ARG A 64 -3.80 6.97 -14.68
C ARG A 64 -3.14 7.02 -13.31
N LEU A 65 -3.72 6.34 -12.32
CA LEU A 65 -3.15 6.18 -10.98
C LEU A 65 -1.78 5.52 -11.04
N ARG A 66 -1.65 4.42 -11.78
CA ARG A 66 -0.36 3.74 -12.00
C ARG A 66 0.67 4.63 -12.68
N ALA A 67 0.26 5.47 -13.63
CA ALA A 67 1.15 6.44 -14.29
C ALA A 67 1.68 7.50 -13.31
N ASP A 68 0.94 7.83 -12.26
CA ASP A 68 1.37 8.72 -11.16
C ASP A 68 2.01 7.94 -9.97
N GLY A 69 2.32 6.66 -10.17
CA GLY A 69 2.98 5.80 -9.17
C GLY A 69 2.07 5.24 -8.08
N ILE A 70 0.75 5.39 -8.23
CA ILE A 70 -0.29 4.89 -7.32
C ILE A 70 -0.80 3.56 -7.88
N ASP A 71 -0.04 2.50 -7.66
CA ASP A 71 -0.29 1.17 -8.23
C ASP A 71 -0.91 0.17 -7.25
N SER A 72 -1.09 0.56 -5.99
CA SER A 72 -1.62 -0.32 -4.95
C SER A 72 -2.60 0.38 -4.00
N THR A 73 -3.45 -0.41 -3.35
CA THR A 73 -4.40 0.09 -2.34
C THR A 73 -3.69 0.77 -1.17
N GLU A 74 -2.52 0.27 -0.76
CA GLU A 74 -1.74 0.83 0.34
C GLU A 74 -1.22 2.23 0.01
N LYS A 75 -0.72 2.45 -1.21
CA LYS A 75 -0.27 3.77 -1.66
C LYS A 75 -1.42 4.75 -1.79
N LEU A 76 -2.56 4.30 -2.31
CA LEU A 76 -3.76 5.12 -2.36
C LEU A 76 -4.19 5.54 -0.94
N LEU A 77 -4.22 4.59 -0.01
CA LEU A 77 -4.59 4.86 1.38
C LEU A 77 -3.63 5.85 2.05
N GLU A 78 -2.32 5.69 1.85
CA GLU A 78 -1.30 6.61 2.35
C GLU A 78 -1.55 8.05 1.87
N LEU A 79 -1.83 8.23 0.58
CA LEU A 79 -2.15 9.55 0.02
C LEU A 79 -3.46 10.10 0.57
N CYS A 80 -4.48 9.25 0.70
CA CYS A 80 -5.80 9.64 1.21
C CYS A 80 -5.80 10.02 2.71
N ALA A 81 -4.70 9.82 3.43
CA ALA A 81 -4.54 10.24 4.82
C ALA A 81 -4.40 11.77 5.00
N SER A 82 -4.17 12.52 3.92
CA SER A 82 -4.03 13.99 3.94
C SER A 82 -4.92 14.67 2.91
N ASN A 83 -5.27 15.94 3.13
CA ASN A 83 -6.04 16.72 2.16
C ASN A 83 -5.23 17.00 0.89
N GLU A 84 -3.93 17.24 1.04
CA GLU A 84 -3.00 17.45 -0.07
C GLU A 84 -2.88 16.19 -0.94
N GLY A 85 -2.80 15.01 -0.31
CA GLY A 85 -2.76 13.74 -1.02
C GLY A 85 -4.08 13.43 -1.73
N VAL A 86 -5.23 13.69 -1.11
CA VAL A 86 -6.54 13.61 -1.77
C VAL A 86 -6.60 14.53 -2.98
N ALA A 87 -6.18 15.79 -2.84
CA ALA A 87 -6.17 16.77 -3.94
C ALA A 87 -5.26 16.33 -5.10
N ARG A 88 -4.11 15.71 -4.79
CA ARG A 88 -3.24 15.10 -5.81
C ARG A 88 -3.96 14.00 -6.58
N VAL A 89 -4.62 13.07 -5.88
CA VAL A 89 -5.36 11.98 -6.53
C VAL A 89 -6.50 12.55 -7.36
N CYS A 90 -7.29 13.50 -6.84
CA CYS A 90 -8.36 14.18 -7.58
C CYS A 90 -7.85 14.76 -8.90
N LYS A 91 -6.71 15.46 -8.89
CA LYS A 91 -6.08 15.98 -10.11
C LYS A 91 -5.60 14.88 -11.05
N CYS A 92 -5.04 13.79 -10.50
CA CYS A 92 -4.56 12.65 -11.28
C CYS A 92 -5.69 11.96 -12.05
N VAL A 93 -6.86 11.78 -11.41
CA VAL A 93 -8.03 11.06 -11.96
C VAL A 93 -9.18 11.95 -12.42
N ASP A 94 -9.06 13.27 -12.32
CA ASP A 94 -10.11 14.25 -12.68
C ASP A 94 -11.47 13.89 -12.06
N LEU A 95 -11.46 13.68 -10.73
CA LEU A 95 -12.64 13.34 -9.93
C LEU A 95 -12.77 14.29 -8.75
N ASP A 96 -13.96 14.33 -8.17
CA ASP A 96 -14.24 15.09 -6.96
C ASP A 96 -13.61 14.44 -5.72
N GLU A 97 -13.42 15.25 -4.67
CA GLU A 97 -12.84 14.77 -3.42
C GLU A 97 -13.65 13.65 -2.80
N ASN A 98 -14.98 13.70 -2.82
CA ASN A 98 -15.80 12.70 -2.14
C ASN A 98 -15.56 11.31 -2.74
N THR A 99 -15.50 11.21 -4.07
CA THR A 99 -15.20 9.94 -4.76
C THR A 99 -13.83 9.38 -4.36
N VAL A 100 -12.78 10.20 -4.39
CA VAL A 100 -11.42 9.78 -3.99
C VAL A 100 -11.37 9.39 -2.51
N ARG A 101 -12.08 10.14 -1.67
CA ARG A 101 -12.21 9.89 -0.24
C ARG A 101 -12.90 8.55 0.05
N ASN A 102 -13.88 8.15 -0.77
CA ASN A 102 -14.53 6.84 -0.70
C ASN A 102 -13.56 5.72 -1.12
N TRP A 103 -12.76 5.92 -2.17
CA TRP A 103 -11.69 4.98 -2.53
C TRP A 103 -10.70 4.79 -1.38
N GLY A 104 -10.33 5.88 -0.69
CA GLY A 104 -9.53 5.84 0.53
C GLY A 104 -10.17 4.96 1.61
N THR A 105 -11.46 5.14 1.90
CA THR A 105 -12.19 4.32 2.88
C THR A 105 -12.20 2.84 2.48
N MET A 106 -12.48 2.52 1.22
CA MET A 106 -12.46 1.13 0.74
C MET A 106 -11.06 0.51 0.84
N ALA A 107 -10.01 1.28 0.54
CA ALA A 107 -8.62 0.86 0.73
C ALA A 107 -8.23 0.70 2.21
N ASP A 108 -8.85 1.46 3.11
CA ASP A 108 -8.68 1.27 4.56
C ASP A 108 -9.36 -0.01 5.03
N LEU A 109 -10.59 -0.27 4.58
CA LEU A 109 -11.33 -1.49 4.90
C LEU A 109 -10.64 -2.75 4.36
N SER A 110 -9.98 -2.70 3.20
CA SER A 110 -9.27 -3.86 2.62
C SER A 110 -8.08 -4.33 3.46
N ARG A 111 -7.63 -3.56 4.46
CA ARG A 111 -6.63 -3.99 5.46
C ARG A 111 -7.15 -5.10 6.38
N ILE A 112 -8.47 -5.22 6.51
CA ILE A 112 -9.11 -6.20 7.38
C ILE A 112 -8.97 -7.60 6.75
N LYS A 113 -8.35 -8.52 7.49
CA LYS A 113 -8.04 -9.85 6.98
C LYS A 113 -9.30 -10.63 6.62
N GLY A 114 -9.43 -10.97 5.33
CA GLY A 114 -10.55 -11.74 4.79
C GLY A 114 -11.77 -10.91 4.42
N LEU A 115 -11.67 -9.58 4.51
CA LEU A 115 -12.64 -8.64 3.98
C LEU A 115 -12.20 -8.26 2.55
N GLY A 116 -12.87 -8.86 1.55
CA GLY A 116 -12.60 -8.57 0.14
C GLY A 116 -13.27 -7.28 -0.34
N GLY A 117 -12.85 -6.76 -1.50
CA GLY A 117 -13.33 -5.50 -2.06
C GLY A 117 -14.85 -5.38 -2.16
N GLN A 118 -15.55 -6.45 -2.58
CA GLN A 118 -17.02 -6.48 -2.66
C GLN A 118 -17.70 -6.27 -1.31
N TRP A 119 -17.17 -6.86 -0.22
CA TRP A 119 -17.72 -6.61 1.11
C TRP A 119 -17.30 -5.26 1.66
N ALA A 120 -16.12 -4.74 1.30
CA ALA A 120 -15.71 -3.37 1.63
C ALA A 120 -16.69 -2.36 1.04
N GLU A 121 -17.05 -2.53 -0.23
CA GLU A 121 -18.04 -1.69 -0.90
C GLU A 121 -19.41 -1.80 -0.23
N LEU A 122 -19.90 -3.01 0.04
CA LEU A 122 -21.17 -3.21 0.73
C LEU A 122 -21.20 -2.55 2.11
N MET A 123 -20.11 -2.66 2.88
CA MET A 123 -20.01 -2.03 4.20
C MET A 123 -19.98 -0.51 4.10
N TRP A 124 -19.22 0.03 3.15
CA TRP A 124 -19.20 1.45 2.87
C TRP A 124 -20.61 1.96 2.51
N ALA A 125 -21.31 1.27 1.63
CA ALA A 125 -22.70 1.57 1.26
C ALA A 125 -23.68 1.40 2.45
N ALA A 126 -23.38 0.51 3.40
CA ALA A 126 -24.12 0.38 4.66
C ALA A 126 -23.79 1.48 5.71
N GLY A 127 -22.98 2.47 5.35
CA GLY A 127 -22.66 3.64 6.18
C GLY A 127 -21.37 3.49 7.00
N VAL A 128 -20.48 2.56 6.65
CA VAL A 128 -19.17 2.42 7.29
C VAL A 128 -18.16 3.36 6.61
N THR A 129 -17.72 4.39 7.34
CA THR A 129 -16.91 5.48 6.77
C THR A 129 -15.41 5.36 7.05
N SER A 130 -15.01 4.52 8.01
CA SER A 130 -13.62 4.25 8.40
C SER A 130 -13.49 2.89 9.10
N VAL A 131 -12.26 2.39 9.27
CA VAL A 131 -11.99 1.18 10.07
C VAL A 131 -12.38 1.37 11.55
N GLN A 132 -12.21 2.58 12.08
CA GLN A 132 -12.60 2.93 13.45
C GLN A 132 -14.11 2.94 13.61
N ASN A 133 -14.82 3.50 12.62
CA ASN A 133 -16.28 3.45 12.57
C ASN A 133 -16.75 2.00 12.55
N LEU A 134 -16.15 1.14 11.73
CA LEU A 134 -16.47 -0.29 11.70
C LEU A 134 -16.24 -0.95 13.05
N ALA A 135 -15.10 -0.72 13.70
CA ALA A 135 -14.77 -1.31 15.00
C ALA A 135 -15.76 -0.93 16.11
N ALA A 136 -16.47 0.20 15.96
CA ALA A 136 -17.49 0.68 16.88
C ALA A 136 -18.92 0.24 16.54
N GLN A 137 -19.12 -0.54 15.47
CA GLN A 137 -20.46 -1.02 15.06
C GLN A 137 -20.94 -2.20 15.90
N GLU A 138 -22.26 -2.23 16.10
CA GLU A 138 -22.97 -3.41 16.61
C GLU A 138 -23.33 -4.36 15.47
N ILE A 139 -23.21 -5.67 15.72
CA ILE A 139 -23.33 -6.72 14.68
C ILE A 139 -24.70 -6.69 13.99
N GLU A 140 -25.78 -6.77 14.75
CA GLU A 140 -27.13 -6.92 14.18
C GLU A 140 -27.59 -5.67 13.41
N PRO A 141 -27.43 -4.42 13.92
CA PRO A 141 -27.73 -3.22 13.15
C PRO A 141 -26.89 -3.07 11.88
N LEU A 142 -25.62 -3.46 11.90
CA LEU A 142 -24.77 -3.44 10.71
C LEU A 142 -25.27 -4.44 9.67
N ARG A 143 -25.54 -5.69 10.08
CA ARG A 143 -26.06 -6.73 9.18
C ARG A 143 -27.41 -6.36 8.58
N ALA A 144 -28.29 -5.72 9.35
CA ALA A 144 -29.57 -5.23 8.86
C ALA A 144 -29.38 -4.19 7.73
N ARG A 145 -28.51 -3.19 7.93
CA ARG A 145 -28.19 -2.19 6.89
C ARG A 145 -27.53 -2.83 5.67
N MET A 146 -26.60 -3.76 5.86
CA MET A 146 -25.97 -4.49 4.74
C MET A 146 -27.01 -5.27 3.92
N ARG A 147 -28.00 -5.89 4.59
CA ARG A 147 -29.10 -6.57 3.89
C ARG A 147 -29.94 -5.59 3.08
N GLU A 148 -30.38 -4.49 3.70
CA GLU A 148 -31.20 -3.48 3.04
C GLU A 148 -30.51 -2.88 1.80
N VAL A 149 -29.23 -2.55 1.93
CA VAL A 149 -28.41 -2.05 0.81
C VAL A 149 -28.29 -3.11 -0.29
N ASN A 150 -28.01 -4.36 0.07
CA ASN A 150 -27.84 -5.41 -0.94
C ASN A 150 -29.14 -5.83 -1.62
N GLU A 151 -30.28 -5.67 -0.96
CA GLU A 151 -31.61 -5.87 -1.57
C GLU A 151 -31.91 -4.79 -2.62
N LYS A 152 -31.41 -3.56 -2.43
CA LYS A 152 -31.62 -2.44 -3.35
C LYS A 152 -30.60 -2.39 -4.49
N GLU A 153 -29.35 -2.69 -4.17
CA GLU A 153 -28.21 -2.40 -5.05
C GLU A 153 -27.47 -3.65 -5.55
N HIS A 154 -27.75 -4.82 -4.96
CA HIS A 154 -27.17 -6.11 -5.36
C HIS A 154 -25.63 -6.11 -5.48
N ARG A 155 -24.97 -5.44 -4.53
CA ARG A 155 -23.49 -5.30 -4.47
C ARG A 155 -22.76 -6.63 -4.38
N VAL A 156 -23.33 -7.60 -3.66
CA VAL A 156 -22.74 -8.93 -3.46
C VAL A 156 -23.73 -10.05 -3.73
N ALA A 157 -23.23 -11.15 -4.27
CA ALA A 157 -24.01 -12.36 -4.46
C ALA A 157 -24.38 -13.03 -3.12
N GLU A 158 -23.48 -12.98 -2.13
CA GLU A 158 -23.67 -13.58 -0.81
C GLU A 158 -23.31 -12.59 0.30
N LEU A 159 -24.26 -12.37 1.22
CA LEU A 159 -24.05 -11.58 2.43
C LEU A 159 -23.13 -12.32 3.41
N PRO A 160 -22.21 -11.63 4.10
CA PRO A 160 -21.38 -12.26 5.11
C PRO A 160 -22.23 -12.73 6.30
N GLY A 161 -22.03 -13.98 6.71
CA GLY A 161 -22.65 -14.52 7.92
C GLY A 161 -22.14 -13.84 9.20
N GLU A 162 -22.86 -14.03 10.30
CA GLU A 162 -22.59 -13.39 11.60
C GLU A 162 -21.15 -13.54 12.07
N LYS A 163 -20.65 -14.79 12.14
CA LYS A 163 -19.27 -15.11 12.55
C LYS A 163 -18.22 -14.34 11.76
N ARG A 164 -18.49 -14.11 10.47
CA ARG A 164 -17.58 -13.40 9.59
C ARG A 164 -17.60 -11.90 9.88
N VAL A 165 -18.79 -11.32 10.07
CA VAL A 165 -18.94 -9.92 10.49
C VAL A 165 -18.28 -9.69 11.85
N THR A 166 -18.49 -10.58 12.83
CA THR A 166 -17.81 -10.51 14.13
C THR A 166 -16.28 -10.45 13.96
N ARG A 167 -15.72 -11.33 13.13
CA ARG A 167 -14.27 -11.33 12.86
C ARG A 167 -13.81 -10.01 12.21
N PHE A 168 -14.61 -9.41 11.34
CA PHE A 168 -14.28 -8.12 10.74
C PHE A 168 -14.22 -7.00 11.77
N LEU A 169 -15.18 -6.94 12.69
CA LEU A 169 -15.18 -5.98 13.81
C LEU A 169 -13.96 -6.17 14.71
N GLU A 170 -13.64 -7.42 15.07
CA GLU A 170 -12.48 -7.75 15.91
C GLU A 170 -11.14 -7.39 15.23
N GLU A 171 -11.00 -7.66 13.93
CA GLU A 171 -9.80 -7.29 13.19
C GLU A 171 -9.70 -5.77 13.01
N ALA A 172 -10.82 -5.08 12.76
CA ALA A 172 -10.87 -3.62 12.68
C ALA A 172 -10.40 -2.97 13.99
N ALA A 173 -10.84 -3.48 15.15
CA ALA A 173 -10.45 -2.97 16.46
C ALA A 173 -8.94 -3.10 16.76
N LYS A 174 -8.21 -3.96 16.04
CA LYS A 174 -6.75 -4.14 16.20
C LYS A 174 -5.95 -3.17 15.33
N LEU A 175 -6.57 -2.56 14.32
CA LEU A 175 -5.90 -1.71 13.36
C LEU A 175 -5.76 -0.28 13.89
N LYS A 176 -4.60 0.32 13.64
CA LYS A 176 -4.40 1.74 13.90
C LYS A 176 -5.14 2.58 12.86
N PRO A 177 -5.76 3.71 13.29
CA PRO A 177 -6.24 4.77 12.42
C PRO A 177 -5.21 5.16 11.35
N VAL A 178 -5.66 5.27 10.10
CA VAL A 178 -4.86 5.87 9.01
C VAL A 178 -5.58 7.08 8.45
N LEU A 179 -6.89 6.96 8.21
CA LEU A 179 -7.71 8.06 7.75
C LEU A 179 -8.22 8.92 8.92
N PRO A 180 -8.42 10.23 8.70
CA PRO A 180 -9.13 11.09 9.64
C PRO A 180 -10.59 10.63 9.77
N ASN A 181 -11.17 10.80 10.96
CA ASN A 181 -12.55 10.43 11.21
C ASN A 181 -13.51 11.37 10.46
N ARG A 182 -14.58 10.82 9.89
CA ARG A 182 -15.50 11.52 8.97
C ARG A 182 -16.94 11.57 9.44
N ASP A 183 -17.16 11.36 10.74
CA ASP A 183 -18.47 11.29 11.37
C ASP A 183 -19.25 12.61 11.24
#